data_AF-A0A450ZPB6-F1
#
_entry.id   AF-A0A450ZPB6-F1
#
_cell.length_a   1.000
_cell.length_b   1.000
_cell.length_c   1.000
_cell.angle_alpha   90.00
_cell.angle_beta   90.00
_cell.angle_gamma   90.00
#
_symmetry.space_group_name_H-M   'P 1'
#
loop_
_entity.id
_entity.type
_entity.pdbx_description
1 polymer ?
#
loop_
_entity_poly.entity_id
_entity_poly.type
_entity_poly.pdbx_seq_one_letter_code
_entity_poly.pdbx_strand_id
1 'polypeptide(L)'
;MRNTDFGTLYGVSLGPGDPGLITRRAWALLQSDAWWTYPVRSERSDSYVLGITEAANLVPPVGRKALIFPMTHDPEVLAKSWFRAAETVLTLLREGDDVLFLVEGDASTYSTFGPLARAVLSLEEKARVETVAGVSSFHAAAARLNMSLADTDDTVAIVPAGYGVSTIDQLLDRFDTLVLLKVKPLLDDIIALLEARDLATHSAFVEKVGTPEERVVRDVASLRGAEAHYFSLLLVRNPGRKLRSAGGRVKKSIPYLEGLQRRFIEERGRKGEVFRVTREGRDAAEGFGDYNTPKTNSRTFS
;
A
#
# COMPACT_ATOMS: atom_id res chain seq x y z
N MET A 1 10.70 -22.75 -36.20
CA MET A 1 10.66 -21.27 -36.26
C MET A 1 10.18 -20.81 -34.90
N ARG A 2 10.97 -20.03 -34.15
CA ARG A 2 10.49 -19.40 -32.90
C ARG A 2 9.41 -18.38 -33.30
N ASN A 3 8.34 -18.32 -32.52
CA ASN A 3 7.19 -17.47 -32.78
C ASN A 3 7.67 -16.02 -32.95
N THR A 4 7.20 -15.33 -34.00
CA THR A 4 7.63 -13.96 -34.35
C THR A 4 6.88 -12.88 -33.57
N ASP A 5 6.07 -13.28 -32.60
CA ASP A 5 5.32 -12.37 -31.75
C ASP A 5 6.21 -11.89 -30.60
N PHE A 6 6.19 -10.58 -30.36
CA PHE A 6 6.80 -10.00 -29.17
C PHE A 6 6.22 -10.61 -27.89
N GLY A 7 7.09 -10.83 -26.91
CA GLY A 7 6.67 -11.06 -25.53
C GLY A 7 5.98 -9.84 -24.93
N THR A 8 5.45 -10.00 -23.73
CA THR A 8 4.72 -8.97 -22.98
C THR A 8 5.48 -8.55 -21.73
N LEU A 9 5.58 -7.24 -21.50
CA LEU A 9 6.06 -6.67 -20.25
C LEU A 9 4.90 -6.55 -19.26
N TYR A 10 4.97 -7.27 -18.15
CA TYR A 10 3.99 -7.19 -17.06
C TYR A 10 4.56 -6.40 -15.87
N GLY A 11 3.86 -5.38 -15.41
CA GLY A 11 4.10 -4.77 -14.10
C GLY A 11 3.40 -5.60 -13.03
N VAL A 12 4.14 -6.49 -12.36
CA VAL A 12 3.59 -7.46 -11.42
C VAL A 12 3.64 -6.91 -10.00
N SER A 13 2.48 -6.50 -9.50
CA SER A 13 2.31 -5.99 -8.14
C SER A 13 2.32 -7.13 -7.12
N LEU A 14 3.31 -7.12 -6.22
CA LEU A 14 3.49 -8.13 -5.17
C LEU A 14 2.73 -7.82 -3.88
N GLY A 15 2.06 -6.67 -3.79
CA GLY A 15 1.56 -6.18 -2.52
C GLY A 15 2.69 -5.59 -1.66
N PRO A 16 2.38 -5.15 -0.43
CA PRO A 16 3.24 -4.24 0.31
C PRO A 16 4.31 -4.90 1.17
N GLY A 17 4.25 -6.22 1.34
CA GLY A 17 5.15 -6.97 2.23
C GLY A 17 4.64 -8.38 2.49
N ASP A 18 3.41 -8.49 3.01
CA ASP A 18 2.77 -9.78 3.31
C ASP A 18 2.52 -10.60 2.02
N PRO A 19 3.11 -11.81 1.88
CA PRO A 19 2.86 -12.70 0.76
C PRO A 19 1.39 -13.05 0.52
N GLY A 20 0.57 -13.06 1.59
CA GLY A 20 -0.87 -13.29 1.50
C GLY A 20 -1.64 -12.21 0.75
N LEU A 21 -1.01 -11.06 0.50
CA LEU A 21 -1.58 -9.94 -0.26
C LEU A 21 -1.16 -9.94 -1.75
N ILE A 22 -0.39 -10.95 -2.19
CA ILE A 22 -0.14 -11.18 -3.62
C ILE A 22 -1.45 -11.65 -4.27
N THR A 23 -1.89 -10.96 -5.33
CA THR A 23 -3.13 -11.33 -6.01
C THR A 23 -2.97 -12.64 -6.78
N ARG A 24 -4.07 -13.38 -6.99
CA ARG A 24 -4.05 -14.63 -7.77
C ARG A 24 -3.47 -14.47 -9.18
N ARG A 25 -3.67 -13.30 -9.82
CA ARG A 25 -3.12 -12.99 -11.14
C ARG A 25 -1.61 -12.80 -11.08
N ALA A 26 -1.12 -12.00 -10.13
CA ALA A 26 0.31 -11.83 -9.91
C ALA A 26 0.98 -13.17 -9.58
N TRP A 27 0.37 -13.96 -8.70
CA TRP A 27 0.84 -15.31 -8.35
C TRP A 27 0.96 -16.21 -9.57
N ALA A 28 -0.07 -16.28 -10.43
CA ALA A 28 -0.03 -17.12 -11.63
C ALA A 28 1.12 -16.74 -12.58
N LEU A 29 1.39 -15.44 -12.75
CA LEU A 29 2.52 -14.97 -13.57
C LEU A 29 3.87 -15.34 -12.94
N LEU A 30 4.02 -15.21 -11.62
CA LEU A 30 5.24 -15.59 -10.90
C LEU A 30 5.55 -17.10 -11.02
N GLN A 31 4.55 -17.94 -11.30
CA GLN A 31 4.73 -19.39 -11.54
C GLN A 31 5.04 -19.74 -13.00
N SER A 32 5.08 -18.77 -13.90
CA SER A 32 5.40 -18.99 -15.32
C SER A 32 6.91 -19.01 -15.56
N ASP A 33 7.31 -19.36 -16.79
CA ASP A 33 8.71 -19.33 -17.24
C ASP A 33 9.20 -17.91 -17.63
N ALA A 34 8.41 -16.87 -17.35
CA ALA A 34 8.75 -15.49 -17.69
C ALA A 34 10.00 -14.99 -16.95
N TRP A 35 10.72 -14.07 -17.59
CA TRP A 35 11.89 -13.42 -16.98
C TRP A 35 11.48 -12.52 -15.83
N TRP A 36 12.21 -12.57 -14.73
CA TRP A 36 12.01 -11.63 -13.63
C TRP A 36 12.95 -10.43 -13.75
N THR A 37 12.39 -9.24 -13.70
CA THR A 37 13.13 -7.99 -13.57
C THR A 37 12.70 -7.25 -12.33
N TYR A 38 13.63 -6.59 -11.65
CA TYR A 38 13.33 -5.92 -10.39
C TYR A 38 14.22 -4.68 -10.22
N PRO A 39 13.69 -3.61 -9.60
CA PRO A 39 14.44 -2.38 -9.40
C PRO A 39 15.49 -2.56 -8.30
N VAL A 40 16.68 -1.99 -8.53
CA VAL A 40 17.73 -1.80 -7.52
C VAL A 40 18.30 -0.39 -7.61
N ARG A 41 18.79 0.16 -6.50
CA ARG A 41 19.43 1.47 -6.49
C ARG A 41 20.82 1.45 -7.15
N SER A 42 21.55 0.35 -6.97
CA SER A 42 22.88 0.10 -7.50
C SER A 42 23.13 -1.41 -7.58
N GLU A 43 24.21 -1.82 -8.24
CA GLU A 43 24.60 -3.24 -8.38
C GLU A 43 24.78 -3.98 -7.05
N ARG A 44 25.09 -3.25 -5.97
CA ARG A 44 25.33 -3.81 -4.64
C ARG A 44 24.14 -3.66 -3.68
N SER A 45 23.01 -3.14 -4.16
CA SER A 45 21.84 -2.92 -3.32
C SER A 45 20.95 -4.15 -3.27
N ASP A 46 20.47 -4.50 -2.09
CA ASP A 46 19.42 -5.50 -1.93
C ASP A 46 18.12 -5.02 -2.60
N SER A 47 17.29 -5.98 -3.02
CA SER A 47 16.00 -5.70 -3.64
C SER A 47 14.86 -6.03 -2.69
N TYR A 48 14.08 -5.03 -2.31
CA TYR A 48 12.94 -5.21 -1.40
C TYR A 48 11.90 -6.18 -1.95
N VAL A 49 11.62 -6.11 -3.27
CA VAL A 49 10.65 -7.01 -3.93
C VAL A 49 11.12 -8.46 -3.93
N LEU A 50 12.43 -8.72 -3.96
CA LEU A 50 12.94 -10.09 -3.82
C LEU A 50 12.69 -10.64 -2.41
N GLY A 51 12.84 -9.81 -1.37
CA GLY A 51 12.48 -10.19 -0.01
C GLY A 51 11.00 -10.61 0.14
N ILE A 52 10.09 -9.95 -0.59
CA ILE A 52 8.66 -10.37 -0.64
C ILE A 52 8.51 -11.73 -1.31
N THR A 53 9.21 -11.97 -2.42
CA THR A 53 9.16 -13.27 -3.11
C THR A 53 9.77 -14.40 -2.26
N GLU A 54 10.83 -14.12 -1.51
CA GLU A 54 11.46 -15.07 -0.58
C GLU A 54 10.52 -15.42 0.56
N ALA A 55 9.89 -14.41 1.20
CA ALA A 55 8.88 -14.63 2.24
C ALA A 55 7.67 -15.44 1.71
N ALA A 56 7.37 -15.33 0.42
CA ALA A 56 6.34 -16.11 -0.26
C ALA A 56 6.77 -17.55 -0.61
N ASN A 57 8.00 -17.96 -0.28
CA ASN A 57 8.61 -19.22 -0.70
C ASN A 57 8.64 -19.41 -2.22
N LEU A 58 8.73 -18.31 -2.98
CA LEU A 58 8.92 -18.37 -4.42
C LEU A 58 10.41 -18.56 -4.73
N VAL A 59 10.69 -19.50 -5.63
CA VAL A 59 12.05 -19.70 -6.15
C VAL A 59 12.21 -18.79 -7.37
N PRO A 60 13.12 -17.80 -7.35
CA PRO A 60 13.33 -16.96 -8.52
C PRO A 60 13.79 -17.81 -9.71
N PRO A 61 13.30 -17.56 -10.93
CA PRO A 61 13.69 -18.32 -12.11
C PRO A 61 15.18 -18.10 -12.42
N VAL A 62 15.71 -18.98 -13.28
CA VAL A 62 17.06 -18.84 -13.84
C VAL A 62 17.16 -17.52 -14.60
N GLY A 63 16.12 -17.17 -15.37
CA GLY A 63 16.00 -15.90 -16.07
C GLY A 63 15.61 -14.76 -15.14
N ARG A 64 16.61 -14.06 -14.56
CA ARG A 64 16.35 -12.83 -13.79
C ARG A 64 17.40 -11.74 -14.04
N LYS A 65 16.98 -10.47 -14.00
CA LYS A 65 17.86 -9.30 -14.18
C LYS A 65 17.48 -8.14 -13.26
N ALA A 66 18.46 -7.61 -12.54
CA ALA A 66 18.29 -6.35 -11.82
C ALA A 66 18.30 -5.17 -12.80
N LEU A 67 17.40 -4.21 -12.61
CA LEU A 67 17.35 -2.95 -13.37
C LEU A 67 17.73 -1.80 -12.44
N ILE A 68 18.76 -1.04 -12.81
CA ILE A 68 19.36 -0.01 -11.94
C ILE A 68 18.67 1.33 -12.13
N PHE A 69 18.08 1.83 -11.05
CA PHE A 69 17.46 3.15 -10.97
C PHE A 69 18.13 4.00 -9.89
N PRO A 70 19.03 4.94 -10.27
CA PRO A 70 19.76 5.74 -9.30
C PRO A 70 18.82 6.71 -8.57
N MET A 71 19.07 6.90 -7.27
CA MET A 71 18.40 7.93 -6.48
C MET A 71 19.04 9.29 -6.77
N THR A 72 18.56 9.97 -7.80
CA THR A 72 19.00 11.31 -8.20
C THR A 72 17.81 12.15 -8.67
N HIS A 73 17.94 13.47 -8.57
CA HIS A 73 16.99 14.44 -9.14
C HIS A 73 17.43 14.96 -10.51
N ASP A 74 18.61 14.54 -10.99
CA ASP A 74 19.10 14.89 -12.32
C ASP A 74 18.23 14.21 -13.40
N PRO A 75 17.47 14.99 -14.19
CA PRO A 75 16.56 14.44 -15.18
C PRO A 75 17.26 13.69 -16.31
N GLU A 76 18.48 14.09 -16.69
CA GLU A 76 19.23 13.41 -17.75
C GLU A 76 19.74 12.06 -17.29
N VAL A 77 20.25 11.99 -16.06
CA VAL A 77 20.73 10.72 -15.48
C VAL A 77 19.56 9.75 -15.33
N LEU A 78 18.40 10.22 -14.84
CA LEU A 78 17.19 9.41 -14.76
C LEU A 78 16.74 8.92 -16.14
N ALA A 79 16.65 9.80 -17.14
CA ALA A 79 16.24 9.43 -18.49
C ALA A 79 17.16 8.35 -19.09
N LYS A 80 18.49 8.51 -18.96
CA LYS A 80 19.46 7.51 -19.43
C LYS A 80 19.27 6.16 -18.74
N SER A 81 19.01 6.14 -17.43
CA SER A 81 18.71 4.91 -16.70
C SER A 81 17.42 4.24 -17.18
N TRP A 82 16.35 5.00 -17.45
CA TRP A 82 15.11 4.46 -18.00
C TRP A 82 15.30 3.82 -19.37
N PHE A 83 16.03 4.48 -20.28
CA PHE A 83 16.29 3.92 -21.61
C PHE A 83 17.14 2.65 -21.56
N ARG A 84 18.19 2.61 -20.73
CA ARG A 84 19.00 1.39 -20.54
C ARG A 84 18.19 0.22 -19.99
N ALA A 85 17.32 0.49 -19.02
CA ALA A 85 16.42 -0.51 -18.47
C ALA A 85 15.42 -1.00 -19.54
N ALA A 86 14.86 -0.09 -20.32
CA ALA A 86 13.95 -0.41 -21.42
C ALA A 86 14.62 -1.25 -22.52
N GLU A 87 15.86 -0.95 -22.92
CA GLU A 87 16.63 -1.75 -23.88
C GLU A 87 16.89 -3.17 -23.36
N THR A 88 17.19 -3.32 -22.07
CA THR A 88 17.36 -4.62 -21.42
C THR A 88 16.09 -5.45 -21.51
N VAL A 89 14.94 -4.84 -21.22
CA VAL A 89 13.63 -5.49 -21.33
C VAL A 89 13.31 -5.84 -22.78
N LEU A 90 13.49 -4.90 -23.72
CA LEU A 90 13.17 -5.08 -25.13
C LEU A 90 14.00 -6.18 -25.79
N THR A 91 15.24 -6.39 -25.34
CA THR A 91 16.07 -7.51 -25.82
C THR A 91 15.36 -8.84 -25.58
N LEU A 92 14.77 -9.03 -24.40
CA LEU A 92 14.02 -10.24 -24.05
C LEU A 92 12.68 -10.32 -24.79
N LEU A 93 11.91 -9.22 -24.81
CA LEU A 93 10.61 -9.20 -25.48
C LEU A 93 10.72 -9.53 -26.98
N ARG A 94 11.81 -9.10 -27.65
CA ARG A 94 12.10 -9.38 -29.07
C ARG A 94 12.40 -10.85 -29.34
N GLU A 95 12.83 -11.60 -28.34
CA GLU A 95 13.03 -13.04 -28.43
C GLU A 95 11.71 -13.83 -28.25
N GLY A 96 10.62 -13.14 -27.93
CA GLY A 96 9.31 -13.70 -27.66
C GLY A 96 9.09 -14.03 -26.18
N ASP A 97 10.02 -13.65 -25.30
CA ASP A 97 9.95 -13.94 -23.88
C ASP A 97 9.10 -12.90 -23.14
N ASP A 98 8.19 -13.37 -22.29
CA ASP A 98 7.47 -12.52 -21.34
C ASP A 98 8.41 -12.04 -20.23
N VAL A 99 8.25 -10.78 -19.81
CA VAL A 99 9.07 -10.15 -18.77
C VAL A 99 8.18 -9.61 -17.66
N LEU A 100 8.40 -10.08 -16.45
CA LEU A 100 7.75 -9.58 -15.24
C LEU A 100 8.65 -8.51 -14.61
N PHE A 101 8.18 -7.28 -14.52
CA PHE A 101 8.77 -6.25 -13.68
C PHE A 101 8.10 -6.28 -12.32
N LEU A 102 8.82 -6.74 -11.30
CA LEU A 102 8.31 -6.92 -9.95
C LEU A 102 8.20 -5.57 -9.23
N VAL A 103 7.05 -5.35 -8.58
CA VAL A 103 6.72 -4.08 -7.93
C VAL A 103 6.21 -4.31 -6.51
N GLU A 104 6.73 -3.55 -5.54
CA GLU A 104 6.16 -3.46 -4.21
C GLU A 104 4.89 -2.60 -4.19
N GLY A 105 3.87 -3.04 -3.47
CA GLY A 105 2.56 -2.38 -3.44
C GLY A 105 1.79 -2.61 -4.73
N ASP A 106 1.56 -1.53 -5.50
CA ASP A 106 0.80 -1.54 -6.74
C ASP A 106 1.55 -0.80 -7.87
N ALA A 107 1.63 -1.44 -9.04
CA ALA A 107 2.35 -0.98 -10.22
C ALA A 107 1.82 0.32 -10.84
N SER A 108 0.58 0.72 -10.52
CA SER A 108 0.01 1.98 -11.00
C SER A 108 0.29 3.18 -10.09
N THR A 109 0.70 2.95 -8.83
CA THR A 109 0.74 4.00 -7.80
C THR A 109 2.16 4.25 -7.28
N TYR A 110 2.76 5.39 -7.66
CA TYR A 110 4.11 5.82 -7.23
C TYR A 110 5.23 4.77 -7.43
N SER A 111 5.04 3.89 -8.42
CA SER A 111 5.97 2.84 -8.81
C SER A 111 6.95 3.28 -9.90
N THR A 112 8.10 2.60 -9.96
CA THR A 112 9.09 2.68 -11.04
C THR A 112 8.59 2.05 -12.36
N PHE A 113 7.52 1.26 -12.33
CA PHE A 113 7.00 0.59 -13.53
C PHE A 113 6.47 1.56 -14.59
N GLY A 114 5.70 2.59 -14.19
CA GLY A 114 5.10 3.53 -15.14
C GLY A 114 6.12 4.23 -16.04
N PRO A 115 7.21 4.83 -15.50
CA PRO A 115 8.29 5.37 -16.32
C PRO A 115 8.98 4.33 -17.21
N LEU A 116 9.23 3.11 -16.72
CA LEU A 116 9.82 2.02 -17.51
C LEU A 116 8.92 1.64 -18.69
N ALA A 117 7.63 1.43 -18.44
CA ALA A 117 6.64 1.11 -19.48
C ALA A 117 6.60 2.18 -20.57
N ARG A 118 6.62 3.46 -20.19
CA ARG A 118 6.68 4.57 -21.16
C ARG A 118 7.98 4.55 -21.97
N ALA A 119 9.12 4.28 -21.33
CA ALA A 119 10.40 4.18 -22.02
C ALA A 119 10.41 3.02 -23.03
N VAL A 120 9.90 1.85 -22.63
CA VAL A 120 9.75 0.68 -23.52
C VAL A 120 8.88 1.00 -24.73
N LEU A 121 7.68 1.55 -24.51
CA LEU A 121 6.77 1.93 -25.59
C LEU A 121 7.32 3.04 -26.50
N SER A 122 8.16 3.93 -25.96
CA SER A 122 8.82 4.97 -26.76
C SER A 122 9.92 4.44 -27.68
N LEU A 123 10.54 3.32 -27.32
CA LEU A 123 11.58 2.67 -28.12
C LEU A 123 11.00 1.61 -29.07
N GLU A 124 9.84 1.04 -28.74
CA GLU A 124 9.15 0.03 -29.54
C GLU A 124 7.63 0.13 -29.35
N GLU A 125 6.95 0.77 -30.30
CA GLU A 125 5.50 1.01 -30.24
C GLU A 125 4.68 -0.30 -30.28
N LYS A 126 5.24 -1.37 -30.86
CA LYS A 126 4.59 -2.68 -30.94
C LYS A 126 4.71 -3.52 -29.66
N ALA A 127 5.52 -3.08 -28.69
CA ALA A 127 5.69 -3.80 -27.43
C ALA A 127 4.37 -3.87 -26.67
N ARG A 128 4.08 -5.03 -26.08
CA ARG A 128 2.90 -5.23 -25.24
C ARG A 128 3.26 -4.93 -23.80
N VAL A 129 2.43 -4.12 -23.14
CA VAL A 129 2.60 -3.77 -21.72
C VAL A 129 1.29 -4.00 -20.98
N GLU A 130 1.36 -4.68 -19.85
CA GLU A 130 0.22 -4.94 -18.98
C GLU A 130 0.55 -4.54 -17.53
N THR A 131 -0.35 -3.83 -16.87
CA THR A 131 -0.26 -3.53 -15.43
C THR A 131 -1.13 -4.52 -14.66
N VAL A 132 -0.52 -5.31 -13.79
CA VAL A 132 -1.24 -6.24 -12.90
C VAL A 132 -1.44 -5.57 -11.55
N ALA A 133 -2.70 -5.32 -11.19
CA ALA A 133 -3.04 -4.64 -9.94
C ALA A 133 -2.64 -5.44 -8.69
N GLY A 134 -2.31 -4.72 -7.62
CA GLY A 134 -1.99 -5.29 -6.31
C GLY A 134 -2.51 -4.47 -5.14
N VAL A 135 -2.25 -4.95 -3.93
CA VAL A 135 -2.64 -4.26 -2.70
C VAL A 135 -1.59 -3.19 -2.38
N SER A 136 -2.00 -1.92 -2.37
CA SER A 136 -1.11 -0.84 -2.00
C SER A 136 -0.78 -0.83 -0.49
N SER A 137 0.36 -0.27 -0.13
CA SER A 137 0.79 -0.14 1.28
C SER A 137 -0.21 0.63 2.13
N PHE A 138 -0.88 1.65 1.58
CA PHE A 138 -1.87 2.43 2.32
C PHE A 138 -3.18 1.69 2.57
N HIS A 139 -3.62 0.82 1.65
CA HIS A 139 -4.77 -0.05 1.90
C HIS A 139 -4.44 -1.10 2.96
N ALA A 140 -3.25 -1.71 2.87
CA ALA A 140 -2.81 -2.66 3.89
C ALA A 140 -2.65 -1.99 5.26
N ALA A 141 -2.10 -0.78 5.33
CA ALA A 141 -1.97 -0.02 6.57
C ALA A 141 -3.35 0.33 7.17
N ALA A 142 -4.30 0.76 6.34
CA ALA A 142 -5.66 1.03 6.77
C ALA A 142 -6.35 -0.22 7.33
N ALA A 143 -6.23 -1.35 6.63
CA ALA A 143 -6.73 -2.64 7.10
C ALA A 143 -6.07 -3.07 8.42
N ARG A 144 -4.74 -2.89 8.52
CA ARG A 144 -3.97 -3.21 9.73
C ARG A 144 -4.40 -2.39 10.94
N LEU A 145 -4.75 -1.13 10.71
CA LEU A 145 -5.26 -0.20 11.73
C LEU A 145 -6.75 -0.36 12.01
N ASN A 146 -7.46 -1.23 11.28
CA ASN A 146 -8.92 -1.33 11.24
C ASN A 146 -9.59 0.04 11.02
N MET A 147 -9.04 0.80 10.08
CA MET A 147 -9.44 2.16 9.75
C MET A 147 -10.03 2.21 8.34
N SER A 148 -11.19 2.83 8.19
CA SER A 148 -11.72 3.22 6.88
C SER A 148 -10.92 4.42 6.34
N LEU A 149 -10.40 4.32 5.12
CA LEU A 149 -9.76 5.47 4.44
C LEU A 149 -10.79 6.52 4.05
N ALA A 150 -11.99 6.09 3.64
CA ALA A 150 -13.12 6.95 3.31
C ALA A 150 -14.44 6.24 3.57
N ASP A 151 -15.35 6.96 4.19
CA ASP A 151 -16.77 6.62 4.23
C ASP A 151 -17.55 7.46 3.18
N THR A 152 -18.84 7.21 3.01
CA THR A 152 -19.76 7.78 1.98
C THR A 152 -19.34 9.08 1.29
N ASP A 153 -19.13 10.17 2.03
CA ASP A 153 -18.84 11.51 1.50
C ASP A 153 -17.40 11.99 1.81
N ASP A 154 -16.55 11.10 2.33
CA ASP A 154 -15.15 11.39 2.62
C ASP A 154 -14.33 11.43 1.33
N THR A 155 -13.37 12.33 1.31
CA THR A 155 -12.40 12.55 0.25
C THR A 155 -11.02 12.15 0.75
N VAL A 156 -10.26 11.45 -0.09
CA VAL A 156 -8.92 10.95 0.23
C VAL A 156 -7.92 11.54 -0.73
N ALA A 157 -6.75 11.92 -0.23
CA ALA A 157 -5.59 12.19 -1.06
C ALA A 157 -4.42 11.29 -0.66
N ILE A 158 -3.77 10.68 -1.65
CA ILE A 158 -2.54 9.91 -1.49
C ILE A 158 -1.39 10.74 -2.03
N VAL A 159 -0.43 11.07 -1.17
CA VAL A 159 0.58 12.10 -1.45
C VAL A 159 1.95 11.70 -0.87
N PRO A 160 3.03 11.70 -1.65
CA PRO A 160 4.39 11.64 -1.15
C PRO A 160 4.68 12.79 -0.19
N ALA A 161 5.25 12.51 0.98
CA ALA A 161 5.63 13.54 1.95
C ALA A 161 6.61 14.57 1.34
N GLY A 162 7.44 14.15 0.38
CA GLY A 162 8.41 15.00 -0.32
C GLY A 162 7.82 16.21 -1.07
N TYR A 163 6.49 16.33 -1.21
CA TYR A 163 5.84 17.57 -1.66
C TYR A 163 5.94 18.73 -0.66
N GLY A 164 6.41 18.47 0.57
CA GLY A 164 6.72 19.46 1.58
C GLY A 164 5.55 19.77 2.51
N VAL A 165 5.89 20.22 3.72
CA VAL A 165 4.96 20.45 4.83
C VAL A 165 3.90 21.51 4.49
N SER A 166 4.28 22.58 3.78
CA SER A 166 3.33 23.61 3.32
C SER A 166 2.24 23.05 2.41
N THR A 167 2.59 22.16 1.49
CA THR A 167 1.61 21.49 0.61
C THR A 167 0.70 20.56 1.43
N ILE A 168 1.27 19.79 2.36
CA ILE A 168 0.50 18.90 3.24
C ILE A 168 -0.52 19.70 4.04
N ASP A 169 -0.10 20.83 4.62
CA ASP A 169 -0.95 21.72 5.40
C ASP A 169 -2.18 22.20 4.61
N GLN A 170 -1.97 22.62 3.36
CA GLN A 170 -3.07 23.03 2.47
C GLN A 170 -4.02 21.88 2.12
N LEU A 171 -3.51 20.65 2.01
CA LEU A 171 -4.33 19.49 1.69
C LEU A 171 -5.19 19.03 2.86
N LEU A 172 -4.75 19.26 4.11
CA LEU A 172 -5.54 18.96 5.31
C LEU A 172 -6.87 19.74 5.34
N ASP A 173 -6.91 20.93 4.73
CA ASP A 173 -8.13 21.72 4.60
C ASP A 173 -9.07 21.20 3.50
N ARG A 174 -8.56 20.36 2.58
CA ARG A 174 -9.27 19.95 1.36
C ARG A 174 -9.74 18.51 1.36
N PHE A 175 -9.11 17.63 2.13
CA PHE A 175 -9.40 16.20 2.16
C PHE A 175 -9.69 15.72 3.59
N ASP A 176 -10.56 14.72 3.71
CA ASP A 176 -10.94 14.14 5.01
C ASP A 176 -9.88 13.17 5.52
N THR A 177 -9.19 12.49 4.60
CA THR A 177 -8.08 11.60 4.91
C THR A 177 -6.89 11.90 4.00
N LEU A 178 -5.72 12.12 4.60
CA LEU A 178 -4.46 12.14 3.88
C LEU A 178 -3.68 10.86 4.14
N VAL A 179 -3.20 10.26 3.06
CA VAL A 179 -2.20 9.20 3.08
C VAL A 179 -0.87 9.85 2.67
N LEU A 180 0.05 9.99 3.62
CA LEU A 180 1.37 10.53 3.38
C LEU A 180 2.37 9.39 3.20
N LEU A 181 2.93 9.24 2.00
CA LEU A 181 3.89 8.18 1.69
C LEU A 181 5.34 8.66 1.89
N LYS A 182 6.24 7.75 2.28
CA LYS A 182 7.69 8.00 2.40
C LYS A 182 7.97 9.16 3.35
N VAL A 183 7.44 9.07 4.58
CA VAL A 183 7.46 10.19 5.55
C VAL A 183 8.82 10.41 6.22
N LYS A 184 9.72 9.42 6.14
CA LYS A 184 11.10 9.50 6.68
C LYS A 184 11.78 10.88 6.65
N PRO A 185 11.91 11.58 5.51
CA PRO A 185 12.69 12.82 5.44
C PRO A 185 12.04 14.01 6.15
N LEU A 186 10.74 13.94 6.49
CA LEU A 186 9.96 15.07 7.01
C LEU A 186 9.12 14.68 8.23
N LEU A 187 9.44 13.56 8.89
CA LEU A 187 8.59 12.99 9.93
C LEU A 187 8.37 13.98 11.09
N ASP A 188 9.44 14.56 11.62
CA ASP A 188 9.38 15.51 12.74
C ASP A 188 8.59 16.78 12.39
N ASP A 189 8.79 17.32 11.19
CA ASP A 189 8.06 18.51 10.72
C ASP A 189 6.57 18.21 10.52
N ILE A 190 6.24 17.02 10.00
CA ILE A 190 4.85 16.56 9.86
C ILE A 190 4.22 16.39 11.25
N ILE A 191 4.91 15.78 12.21
CA ILE A 191 4.41 15.65 13.58
C ILE A 191 4.13 17.03 14.20
N ALA A 192 5.06 17.98 14.04
CA ALA A 192 4.86 19.34 14.53
C ALA A 192 3.64 20.02 13.89
N LEU A 193 3.43 19.84 12.59
CA LEU A 193 2.23 20.31 11.90
C LEU A 193 0.96 19.67 12.47
N LEU A 194 0.96 18.35 12.66
CA LEU A 194 -0.19 17.61 13.17
C LEU A 194 -0.56 18.02 14.60
N GLU A 195 0.43 18.27 15.46
CA GLU A 195 0.18 18.82 16.81
C GLU A 195 -0.40 20.24 16.74
N ALA A 196 0.15 21.11 15.91
CA ALA A 196 -0.36 22.48 15.74
C ALA A 196 -1.80 22.52 15.19
N ARG A 197 -2.19 21.49 14.43
CA ARG A 197 -3.54 21.32 13.86
C ARG A 197 -4.47 20.48 14.76
N ASP A 198 -4.02 19.99 15.91
CA ASP A 198 -4.76 19.05 16.79
C ASP A 198 -5.21 17.77 16.06
N LEU A 199 -4.36 17.26 15.17
CA LEU A 199 -4.58 16.06 14.34
C LEU A 199 -3.65 14.90 14.70
N ALA A 200 -2.71 15.08 15.63
CA ALA A 200 -1.78 14.02 16.03
C ALA A 200 -2.52 12.76 16.55
N THR A 201 -3.56 12.95 17.37
CA THR A 201 -4.40 11.86 17.90
C THR A 201 -5.32 11.22 16.84
N HIS A 202 -5.48 11.87 15.69
CA HIS A 202 -6.23 11.38 14.53
C HIS A 202 -5.32 10.81 13.44
N SER A 203 -4.07 10.56 13.78
CA SER A 203 -3.05 10.07 12.86
C SER A 203 -2.48 8.73 13.31
N ALA A 204 -1.99 7.94 12.37
CA ALA A 204 -1.28 6.71 12.66
C ALA A 204 -0.12 6.53 11.69
N PHE A 205 1.03 6.14 12.23
CA PHE A 205 2.22 5.80 11.48
C PHE A 205 2.26 4.29 11.26
N VAL A 206 2.59 3.87 10.04
CA VAL A 206 2.85 2.49 9.71
C VAL A 206 4.10 2.39 8.87
N GLU A 207 4.98 1.47 9.23
CA GLU A 207 6.24 1.21 8.55
C GLU A 207 6.36 -0.27 8.23
N LYS A 208 6.82 -0.58 7.01
CA LYS A 208 7.01 -1.94 6.49
C LYS A 208 5.79 -2.84 6.72
N VAL A 209 4.60 -2.32 6.40
CA VAL A 209 3.32 -3.01 6.64
C VAL A 209 3.31 -4.43 6.07
N GLY A 210 2.91 -5.39 6.89
CA GLY A 210 2.85 -6.80 6.52
C GLY A 210 4.19 -7.55 6.48
N THR A 211 5.32 -6.91 6.80
CA THR A 211 6.60 -7.64 6.99
C THR A 211 6.83 -7.99 8.47
N PRO A 212 7.77 -8.90 8.78
CA PRO A 212 8.15 -9.18 10.18
C PRO A 212 8.71 -7.97 10.93
N GLU A 213 9.21 -6.96 10.22
CA GLU A 213 9.71 -5.70 10.80
C GLU A 213 8.64 -4.59 10.82
N GLU A 214 7.36 -4.95 10.70
CA GLU A 214 6.25 -4.00 10.76
C GLU A 214 6.28 -3.20 12.07
N ARG A 215 6.13 -1.87 11.95
CA ARG A 215 5.95 -0.98 13.08
C ARG A 215 4.70 -0.14 12.90
N VAL A 216 3.77 -0.27 13.83
CA VAL A 216 2.52 0.51 13.89
C VAL A 216 2.53 1.40 15.13
N VAL A 217 2.37 2.71 14.95
CA VAL A 217 2.36 3.68 16.06
C VAL A 217 1.16 4.62 15.93
N ARG A 218 0.28 4.60 16.93
CA ARG A 218 -0.91 5.48 16.99
C ARG A 218 -0.62 6.81 17.68
N ASP A 219 0.24 6.79 18.70
CA ASP A 219 0.76 8.03 19.29
C ASP A 219 1.91 8.56 18.43
N VAL A 220 1.58 9.27 17.35
CA VAL A 220 2.58 9.77 16.40
C VAL A 220 3.53 10.79 17.02
N ALA A 221 3.16 11.47 18.11
CA ALA A 221 4.05 12.42 18.81
C ALA A 221 5.25 11.70 19.46
N SER A 222 5.07 10.43 19.85
CA SER A 222 6.15 9.57 20.38
C SER A 222 7.28 9.30 19.37
N LEU A 223 7.06 9.58 18.07
CA LEU A 223 8.03 9.37 17.01
C LEU A 223 9.00 10.53 16.82
N ARG A 224 8.90 11.61 17.60
CA ARG A 224 9.82 12.76 17.50
C ARG A 224 11.28 12.31 17.68
N GLY A 225 12.12 12.66 16.71
CA GLY A 225 13.53 12.28 16.68
C GLY A 225 13.77 10.77 16.46
N ALA A 226 12.73 9.99 16.18
CA ALA A 226 12.88 8.58 15.82
C ALA A 226 13.32 8.44 14.37
N GLU A 227 14.18 7.45 14.11
CA GLU A 227 14.46 7.06 12.73
C GLU A 227 13.26 6.31 12.13
N ALA A 228 12.95 6.65 10.88
CA ALA A 228 11.99 5.93 10.05
C ALA A 228 12.65 5.39 8.79
N HIS A 229 12.04 4.34 8.24
CA HIS A 229 12.40 3.65 7.02
C HIS A 229 11.74 4.31 5.81
N TYR A 230 12.28 4.05 4.62
CA TYR A 230 11.71 4.57 3.36
C TYR A 230 10.26 4.08 3.12
N PHE A 231 9.97 2.83 3.48
CA PHE A 231 8.62 2.23 3.44
C PHE A 231 7.77 2.59 4.67
N SER A 232 7.80 3.86 5.06
CA SER A 232 6.92 4.42 6.10
C SER A 232 5.83 5.27 5.47
N LEU A 233 4.67 5.29 6.10
CA LEU A 233 3.55 6.16 5.76
C LEU A 233 2.83 6.67 7.01
N LEU A 234 2.14 7.79 6.86
CA LEU A 234 1.20 8.32 7.85
C LEU A 234 -0.21 8.32 7.25
N LEU A 235 -1.18 7.81 7.99
CA LEU A 235 -2.60 8.03 7.73
C LEU A 235 -3.07 9.13 8.67
N VAL A 236 -3.63 10.21 8.13
CA VAL A 236 -4.13 11.36 8.89
C VAL A 236 -5.60 11.54 8.58
N ARG A 237 -6.48 11.41 9.57
CA ARG A 237 -7.91 11.74 9.41
C ARG A 237 -8.18 13.12 9.99
N ASN A 238 -8.86 13.97 9.23
CA ASN A 238 -9.30 15.29 9.68
C ASN A 238 -10.81 15.28 9.98
N PRO A 239 -11.24 15.00 11.22
CA PRO A 239 -12.66 15.04 11.58
C PRO A 239 -13.22 16.46 11.57
N GLY A 240 -12.36 17.48 11.70
CA GLY A 240 -12.72 18.89 11.73
C GLY A 240 -12.96 19.52 10.34
N ARG A 241 -12.77 18.75 9.25
CA ARG A 241 -12.99 19.27 7.89
C ARG A 241 -14.45 19.67 7.69
N LYS A 242 -14.68 20.97 7.53
CA LYS A 242 -15.98 21.52 7.13
C LYS A 242 -16.18 21.31 5.63
N LEU A 243 -17.13 20.45 5.27
CA LEU A 243 -17.57 20.31 3.87
C LEU A 243 -18.02 21.69 3.37
N ARG A 244 -17.44 22.17 2.26
CA ARG A 244 -18.01 23.30 1.51
C ARG A 244 -19.27 22.80 0.82
N SER A 245 -20.38 22.80 1.53
CA SER A 245 -21.65 22.27 1.03
C SER A 245 -22.20 23.12 -0.10
N ALA A 246 -22.01 22.71 -1.35
CA ALA A 246 -23.00 22.89 -2.39
C ALA A 246 -24.04 21.77 -2.21
N GLY A 247 -25.01 21.98 -1.30
CA GLY A 247 -26.12 21.06 -1.06
C GLY A 247 -26.00 20.15 0.17
N GLY A 248 -26.02 20.75 1.36
CA GLY A 248 -26.73 20.24 2.56
C GLY A 248 -26.65 18.78 3.01
N ARG A 249 -25.66 17.96 2.61
CA ARG A 249 -25.48 16.62 3.18
C ARG A 249 -24.63 16.70 4.44
N VAL A 250 -25.28 16.51 5.58
CA VAL A 250 -24.61 16.36 6.89
C VAL A 250 -23.96 14.99 6.93
N LYS A 251 -22.66 14.91 7.25
CA LYS A 251 -21.98 13.62 7.49
C LYS A 251 -22.79 12.82 8.51
N LYS A 252 -23.11 11.58 8.18
CA LYS A 252 -23.76 10.62 9.09
C LYS A 252 -22.77 10.25 10.20
N SER A 253 -22.66 11.13 11.20
CA SER A 253 -21.76 10.95 12.34
C SER A 253 -22.18 9.72 13.16
N ILE A 254 -21.29 9.21 14.02
CA ILE A 254 -21.61 8.11 14.95
C ILE A 254 -22.91 8.39 15.75
N PRO A 255 -23.15 9.61 16.28
CA PRO A 255 -24.44 9.96 16.90
C PRO A 255 -25.67 9.78 15.99
N TYR A 256 -25.53 10.03 14.69
CA TYR A 256 -26.61 9.79 13.71
C TYR A 256 -26.88 8.30 13.53
N LEU A 257 -25.84 7.47 13.47
CA LEU A 257 -25.96 6.01 13.37
C LEU A 257 -26.53 5.39 14.65
N GLU A 258 -26.11 5.85 15.83
CA GLU A 258 -26.68 5.43 17.11
C GLU A 258 -28.18 5.79 17.20
N GLY A 259 -28.56 6.98 16.74
CA GLY A 259 -29.97 7.39 16.65
C GLY A 259 -30.78 6.57 15.64
N LEU A 260 -30.17 6.08 14.56
CA LEU A 260 -30.80 5.14 13.63
C LEU A 260 -30.91 3.74 14.20
N GLN A 261 -29.87 3.26 14.90
CA GLN A 261 -29.87 1.95 15.54
C GLN A 261 -30.95 1.89 16.63
N ARG A 262 -31.11 2.93 17.45
CA ARG A 262 -32.21 3.02 18.43
C ARG A 262 -33.58 2.95 17.76
N ARG A 263 -33.81 3.75 16.71
CA ARG A 263 -35.08 3.74 15.96
C ARG A 263 -35.35 2.39 15.29
N PHE A 264 -34.33 1.75 14.72
CA PHE A 264 -34.46 0.42 14.12
C PHE A 264 -34.85 -0.66 15.15
N ILE A 265 -34.24 -0.61 16.34
CA ILE A 265 -34.57 -1.52 17.44
C ILE A 265 -36.01 -1.25 17.94
N GLU A 266 -36.41 0.00 18.08
CA GLU A 266 -37.76 0.40 18.51
C GLU A 266 -38.86 -0.01 17.50
N GLU A 267 -38.62 0.18 16.19
CA GLU A 267 -39.57 -0.21 15.13
C GLU A 267 -39.75 -1.73 15.04
N ARG A 268 -38.66 -2.50 15.22
CA ARG A 268 -38.70 -3.97 15.27
C ARG A 268 -39.36 -4.48 16.55
N GLY A 269 -39.13 -3.82 17.69
CA GLY A 269 -39.82 -4.09 18.95
C GLY A 269 -41.34 -3.90 18.84
N ARG A 270 -41.80 -2.87 18.13
CA ARG A 270 -43.23 -2.65 17.82
C ARG A 270 -43.85 -3.70 16.90
N LYS A 271 -43.03 -4.41 16.11
CA LYS A 271 -43.47 -5.51 15.23
C LYS A 271 -43.42 -6.91 15.88
N GLY A 272 -43.08 -7.00 17.18
CA GLY A 272 -43.06 -8.26 17.92
C GLY A 272 -41.87 -9.18 17.59
N GLU A 273 -40.86 -8.67 16.89
CA GLU A 273 -39.66 -9.44 16.55
C GLU A 273 -38.62 -9.29 17.67
N VAL A 274 -38.48 -10.32 18.51
CA VAL A 274 -37.57 -10.29 19.67
C VAL A 274 -36.14 -10.62 19.21
N PHE A 275 -35.21 -9.67 19.38
CA PHE A 275 -33.78 -9.97 19.36
C PHE A 275 -33.40 -10.71 20.66
N ARG A 276 -33.06 -12.00 20.58
CA ARG A 276 -32.20 -12.61 21.61
C ARG A 276 -30.80 -12.03 21.43
N VAL A 277 -30.49 -10.97 22.18
CA VAL A 277 -29.10 -10.61 22.43
C VAL A 277 -28.55 -11.71 23.32
N THR A 278 -27.86 -12.70 22.75
CA THR A 278 -27.10 -13.64 23.56
C THR A 278 -26.00 -12.87 24.27
N ARG A 279 -25.81 -13.18 25.55
CA ARG A 279 -24.84 -12.52 26.44
C ARG A 279 -23.38 -12.66 25.96
N GLU A 280 -23.13 -13.48 24.94
CA GLU A 280 -21.81 -13.71 24.33
C GLU A 280 -21.25 -12.49 23.56
N GLY A 281 -22.06 -11.45 23.30
CA GLY A 281 -21.60 -10.24 22.62
C GLY A 281 -20.98 -9.15 23.51
N ARG A 282 -20.96 -9.29 24.84
CA ARG A 282 -20.31 -8.31 25.75
C ARG A 282 -18.91 -8.73 26.20
N ASP A 283 -18.66 -10.03 26.34
CA ASP A 283 -17.36 -10.52 26.83
C ASP A 283 -16.28 -10.59 25.72
N ALA A 284 -16.65 -10.34 24.45
CA ALA A 284 -15.69 -10.22 23.34
C ALA A 284 -14.96 -8.86 23.29
N ALA A 285 -15.38 -7.87 24.09
CA ALA A 285 -14.79 -6.52 24.11
C ALA A 285 -13.77 -6.29 25.24
N GLU A 286 -13.69 -7.16 26.24
CA GLU A 286 -12.72 -7.06 27.36
C GLU A 286 -11.60 -8.11 27.30
N GLY A 287 -11.54 -8.91 26.22
CA GLY A 287 -10.57 -10.00 26.04
C GLY A 287 -9.48 -9.75 24.99
N PHE A 288 -9.05 -8.51 24.74
CA PHE A 288 -7.87 -8.24 23.91
C PHE A 288 -6.61 -8.13 24.78
N GLY A 289 -6.22 -9.26 25.39
CA GLY A 289 -4.96 -9.43 26.08
C GLY A 289 -4.04 -10.38 25.29
N ASP A 290 -2.83 -9.90 24.99
CA ASP A 290 -1.63 -10.62 24.55
C ASP A 290 -1.81 -11.93 23.77
N TYR A 291 -1.75 -11.84 22.44
CA TYR A 291 -1.38 -12.98 21.59
C TYR A 291 0.13 -13.00 21.37
N ASN A 292 0.87 -13.55 22.34
CA ASN A 292 2.21 -14.04 22.08
C ASN A 292 2.50 -15.28 22.95
N THR A 293 2.32 -16.48 22.37
CA THR A 293 3.09 -17.71 22.66
C THR A 293 2.56 -18.88 21.82
N PRO A 294 3.42 -19.70 21.17
CA PRO A 294 2.99 -20.86 20.41
C PRO A 294 2.74 -22.05 21.33
N LYS A 295 1.53 -22.63 21.31
CA LYS A 295 1.25 -23.91 21.97
C LYS A 295 1.55 -25.07 21.01
N THR A 296 2.58 -25.83 21.34
CA THR A 296 2.89 -27.15 20.80
C THR A 296 1.78 -28.14 21.14
N ASN A 297 1.31 -28.89 20.16
CA ASN A 297 0.34 -29.97 20.35
C ASN A 297 1.06 -31.31 20.15
N SER A 298 1.33 -32.02 21.24
CA SER A 298 1.63 -33.45 21.21
C SER A 298 0.35 -34.21 21.56
N ARG A 299 -0.13 -35.03 20.62
CA ARG A 299 -1.09 -36.10 20.90
C ARG A 299 -0.47 -37.42 20.49
N THR A 300 -0.15 -38.23 21.50
CA THR A 300 0.08 -39.66 21.39
C THR A 300 -1.24 -40.38 21.14
N PHE A 301 -1.21 -41.35 20.21
CA PHE A 301 -2.29 -42.31 19.99
C PHE A 301 -2.04 -43.56 20.84
N SER A 302 -3.11 -44.08 21.43
CA SER A 302 -3.30 -45.49 21.79
C SER A 302 -4.64 -45.93 21.22
#